data_AF-A0A699Y697-F1
#
_entry.id   AF-A0A699Y697-F1
#
_cell.length_a   1.000
_cell.length_b   1.000
_cell.length_c   1.000
_cell.angle_alpha   90.00
_cell.angle_beta   90.00
_cell.angle_gamma   90.00
#
_symmetry.space_group_name_H-M   'P 1'
#
loop_
_entity.id
_entity.type
_entity.pdbx_description
1 polymer ?
#
loop_
_entity_poly.entity_id
_entity_poly.type
_entity_poly.pdbx_seq_one_letter_code
_entity_poly.pdbx_strand_id
1 'polypeptide(L)' 'MSTKPTLFYFPLRGRGEVMKLILAYKGVEYDVVPDMPDMKTNKTLYPFGQCPRYKDGELDMCQSNTIIR' A
#
# COMPACT_ATOMS: atom_id res chain seq x y z
N MET A 1 6.60 -10.41 14.09
CA MET A 1 7.68 -9.41 13.98
C MET A 1 7.26 -8.46 12.87
N SER A 2 7.15 -7.16 13.14
CA SER A 2 6.80 -6.18 12.10
C SER A 2 7.97 -6.05 11.14
N THR A 3 7.70 -6.28 9.86
CA THR A 3 8.68 -6.09 8.77
C THR A 3 8.52 -4.67 8.24
N LYS A 4 9.54 -4.11 7.59
CA LYS A 4 9.42 -2.79 6.96
C LYS A 4 8.19 -2.74 6.02
N PRO A 5 7.19 -1.88 6.28
CA PRO A 5 5.98 -1.85 5.47
C PRO A 5 6.25 -1.49 4.02
N THR A 6 5.49 -2.07 3.10
CA THR A 6 5.55 -1.78 1.66
C THR A 6 4.20 -1.27 1.17
N LEU A 7 4.22 -0.10 0.52
CA LEU A 7 3.08 0.50 -0.16
C LEU A 7 3.21 0.29 -1.68
N PHE A 8 2.30 -0.48 -2.25
CA PHE A 8 2.19 -0.65 -3.70
C PHE A 8 1.25 0.43 -4.25
N TYR A 9 1.81 1.43 -4.96
CA TYR A 9 1.06 2.57 -5.49
C TYR A 9 1.76 3.25 -6.65
N PHE A 10 1.01 4.03 -7.42
CA PHE A 10 1.52 4.84 -8.52
C PHE A 10 2.60 5.85 -8.08
N PRO A 11 3.52 6.27 -8.98
CA PRO A 11 4.53 7.29 -8.70
C PRO A 11 3.92 8.71 -8.69
N LEU A 12 2.86 8.89 -7.90
CA LEU A 12 2.14 10.14 -7.67
C LEU A 12 1.59 10.13 -6.23
N ARG A 13 1.03 11.26 -5.79
CA ARG A 13 0.45 11.38 -4.43
C ARG A 13 -0.84 10.54 -4.31
N GLY A 14 -1.89 10.95 -5.02
CA GLY A 14 -3.16 10.23 -5.10
C GLY A 14 -3.71 9.80 -3.73
N ARG A 15 -4.36 8.64 -3.69
CA ARG A 15 -4.88 8.04 -2.45
C ARG A 15 -3.79 7.42 -1.57
N GLY A 16 -2.57 7.22 -2.11
CA GLY A 16 -1.41 6.68 -1.41
C GLY A 16 -0.73 7.67 -0.45
N GLU A 17 -0.93 8.97 -0.66
CA GLU A 17 -0.24 10.02 0.10
C GLU A 17 -0.60 10.02 1.58
N VAL A 18 -1.87 9.76 1.91
CA VAL A 18 -2.33 9.77 3.30
C VAL A 18 -1.61 8.69 4.11
N MET A 19 -1.38 7.49 3.55
CA MET A 19 -0.59 6.45 4.23
C MET A 19 0.85 6.90 4.46
N LYS A 20 1.48 7.49 3.44
CA LYS A 20 2.86 8.00 3.53
C LYS A 20 3.02 9.03 4.66
N LEU A 21 2.06 9.95 4.78
CA LEU A 21 2.04 10.95 5.84
C LEU A 21 1.84 10.32 7.23
N ILE A 22 0.97 9.33 7.36
CA ILE A 22 0.76 8.61 8.64
C ILE A 22 2.04 7.88 9.06
N LEU A 23 2.69 7.16 8.15
CA LEU A 23 3.93 6.44 8.43
C LEU A 23 5.07 7.41 8.79
N ALA A 24 5.21 8.51 8.04
CA ALA A 24 6.19 9.56 8.34
C ALA A 24 5.92 10.22 9.70
N TYR A 25 4.67 10.52 10.03
CA TYR A 25 4.27 11.07 11.33
C TYR A 25 4.62 10.13 12.48
N LYS A 26 4.54 8.81 12.25
CA LYS A 26 4.92 7.78 13.23
C LYS A 26 6.42 7.46 13.25
N GLY A 27 7.22 8.06 12.37
CA GLY A 27 8.64 7.74 12.23
C GLY A 27 8.89 6.30 11.76
N VAL A 28 7.92 5.68 11.07
CA VAL A 28 8.04 4.32 10.54
C VAL A 28 8.69 4.40 9.16
N GLU A 29 9.80 3.71 8.96
CA GLU A 29 10.40 3.55 7.64
C GLU A 29 9.54 2.61 6.78
N TYR A 30 9.36 2.94 5.50
CA TYR A 30 8.56 2.15 4.57
C TYR A 30 9.15 2.18 3.16
N ASP A 31 8.77 1.21 2.34
CA ASP A 31 9.08 1.16 0.92
C ASP A 31 7.86 1.53 0.07
N VAL A 32 8.09 2.14 -1.08
CA VAL A 32 7.05 2.42 -2.08
C VAL A 32 7.42 1.72 -3.38
N VAL A 33 6.57 0.80 -3.82
CA VAL A 33 6.76 0.05 -5.06
C VAL A 33 5.74 0.53 -6.09
N PRO A 34 6.18 1.05 -7.25
CA PRO A 34 5.29 1.40 -8.35
C PRO A 34 4.69 0.14 -8.99
N ASP A 35 3.42 -0.15 -8.69
CA ASP A 35 2.70 -1.28 -9.27
C ASP A 35 1.59 -0.81 -10.22
N MET A 36 1.75 -1.11 -11.52
CA MET A 36 0.82 -0.75 -12.59
C MET A 36 0.11 -1.98 -13.21
N PRO A 37 0.83 -3.06 -13.60
CA PRO A 37 0.21 -4.16 -14.34
C PRO A 37 -0.46 -5.18 -13.42
N ASP A 38 0.16 -5.53 -12.29
CA ASP A 38 -0.31 -6.62 -11.42
C ASP A 38 -1.63 -6.25 -10.76
N MET A 39 -1.85 -4.97 -10.48
CA MET A 39 -3.14 -4.44 -10.04
C MET A 39 -4.30 -4.83 -10.97
N LYS A 40 -4.08 -4.92 -12.28
CA LYS A 40 -5.14 -5.29 -13.24
C LYS A 40 -5.22 -6.79 -13.52
N THR A 41 -4.10 -7.51 -13.41
CA THR A 41 -4.00 -8.91 -13.83
C THR A 41 -4.06 -9.90 -12.68
N ASN A 42 -3.60 -9.53 -11.49
CA ASN A 42 -3.49 -10.41 -10.32
C ASN A 42 -4.61 -10.17 -9.32
N LYS A 43 -5.76 -10.84 -9.53
CA LYS A 43 -6.92 -10.73 -8.64
C LYS A 43 -6.73 -11.36 -7.26
N THR A 44 -5.72 -12.21 -7.08
CA THR A 44 -5.39 -12.79 -5.77
C THR A 44 -4.78 -11.72 -4.86
N LEU A 45 -3.85 -10.93 -5.39
CA LEU A 45 -3.21 -9.83 -4.64
C LEU A 45 -4.05 -8.55 -4.65
N TYR A 46 -4.80 -8.34 -5.73
CA TYR A 46 -5.67 -7.17 -5.92
C TYR A 46 -7.13 -7.61 -6.17
N PRO A 47 -7.87 -8.04 -5.12
CA PRO A 47 -9.24 -8.52 -5.26
C PRO A 47 -10.19 -7.53 -5.94
N PHE A 48 -9.88 -6.22 -5.82
CA PHE A 48 -10.68 -5.14 -6.37
C PHE A 48 -10.09 -4.53 -7.64
N GLY A 49 -8.98 -5.05 -8.15
CA GLY A 49 -8.33 -4.52 -9.35
C GLY A 49 -7.87 -3.05 -9.23
N GLN A 50 -7.52 -2.64 -8.00
CA GLN A 50 -7.27 -1.26 -7.57
C GLN A 50 -6.11 -1.16 -6.59
N CYS A 51 -5.34 -0.08 -6.70
CA CYS A 51 -4.36 0.38 -5.71
C CYS A 51 -4.99 1.48 -4.83
N PRO A 52 -4.49 1.73 -3.60
CA PRO A 52 -3.29 1.15 -2.99
C PRO A 52 -3.49 -0.23 -2.38
N ARG A 53 -2.39 -0.99 -2.34
CA ARG A 53 -2.21 -2.20 -1.54
C ARG A 53 -1.06 -1.97 -0.55
N TYR A 54 -1.23 -2.42 0.68
CA TYR A 54 -0.29 -2.27 1.79
C TYR A 54 0.07 -3.64 2.34
N LYS A 55 1.37 -3.87 2.54
CA LYS A 55 1.89 -5.11 3.10
C LYS A 55 2.81 -4.83 4.28
N ASP A 56 2.53 -5.48 5.40
CA ASP A 56 3.39 -5.48 6.61
C ASP A 56 3.32 -6.87 7.26
N GLY A 57 4.37 -7.66 7.10
CA GLY A 57 4.44 -9.03 7.58
C GLY A 57 3.36 -9.92 6.93
N GLU A 58 2.49 -10.47 7.76
CA GLU A 58 1.34 -11.28 7.35
C GLU A 58 0.13 -10.44 6.90
N LEU A 59 0.13 -9.14 7.23
CA LEU A 59 -0.93 -8.23 6.81
C LEU A 59 -0.72 -7.85 5.34
N ASP A 60 -1.74 -8.12 4.52
CA ASP A 60 -1.73 -7.80 3.10
C ASP A 60 -3.13 -7.33 2.68
N MET A 61 -3.27 -6.03 2.43
CA MET A 61 -4.58 -5.38 2.33
C MET A 61 -4.68 -4.39 1.18
N CYS A 62 -5.86 -4.31 0.58
CA CYS A 62 -6.25 -3.26 -0.36
C CYS A 62 -7.22 -2.27 0.29
N GLN A 63 -7.61 -1.24 -0.48
CA GLN A 63 -8.57 -0.17 -0.14
C GLN A 63 -8.00 0.92 0.77
N SER A 64 -7.87 2.13 0.20
CA SER A 64 -7.20 3.25 0.85
C SER A 64 -7.77 3.61 2.23
N ASN A 65 -9.09 3.60 2.36
CA ASN A 65 -9.76 3.99 3.59
C ASN A 65 -9.70 2.91 4.68
N THR A 66 -9.46 1.66 4.29
CA THR A 66 -9.28 0.56 5.25
C THR A 66 -7.84 0.58 5.77
N ILE A 67 -6.86 0.82 4.91
CA ILE A 67 -5.43 0.87 5.28
C ILE A 67 -5.12 1.99 6.28
N ILE A 68 -5.81 3.14 6.21
CA ILE A 68 -5.52 4.30 7.07
C ILE A 68 -6.26 4.29 8.43
N ARG A 69 -7.11 3.30 8.69
CA ARG A 69 -7.86 3.18 9.96
C ARG A 69 -7.12 2.26 10.90
#